data_AF-A0A558DKF7-F1
#
_entry.id   AF-A0A558DKF7-F1
#
_cell.length_a   1.000
_cell.length_b   1.000
_cell.length_c   1.000
_cell.angle_alpha   90.00
_cell.angle_beta   90.00
_cell.angle_gamma   90.00
#
_symmetry.space_group_name_H-M   'P 1'
#
loop_
_entity.id
_entity.type
_entity.pdbx_description
1 polymer ?
#
loop_
_entity_poly.entity_id
_entity_poly.type
_entity_poly.pdbx_seq_one_letter_code
_entity_poly.pdbx_strand_id
1 'polypeptide(L)'
;MSVDTLKEKLAHIEADTLRDFILDIYLCYPELSDKIEALTLVNDPAALSKVLRKRIASLKRGRRFIEYRASFDFARELEVVPSDIESVLLGRSPEHAFDLVDRFLATAESVLNRVDDSGGAVGEVYRHAVLLWLTAAKGCRDANVDWLERIYKLDQQDDYGVLDLLLPNANLLLTSDQLKQLAWFPGGKNDSEEKMVTPLGIHRTCLSSPYCSGGSAPDEEPTGKSGNYGACGQGARHRGAEPADCSAGSGVRYD
;
A
#
# COMPACT_ATOMS: atom_id res chain seq x y z
N MET A 1 10.42 -15.10 -26.28
CA MET A 1 11.52 -14.12 -26.38
C MET A 1 11.91 -13.78 -24.95
N SER A 2 13.18 -13.92 -24.55
CA SER A 2 13.61 -13.54 -23.20
C SER A 2 13.72 -12.02 -23.07
N VAL A 3 13.70 -11.52 -21.83
CA VAL A 3 13.85 -10.07 -21.55
C VAL A 3 15.21 -9.57 -22.04
N ASP A 4 16.27 -10.36 -21.90
CA ASP A 4 17.62 -9.97 -22.33
C ASP A 4 17.72 -9.85 -23.85
N THR A 5 17.16 -10.81 -24.59
CA THR A 5 17.09 -10.73 -26.06
C THR A 5 16.23 -9.55 -26.53
N LEU A 6 15.19 -9.18 -25.76
CA LEU A 6 14.42 -7.98 -26.07
C LEU A 6 15.25 -6.70 -25.86
N LYS A 7 15.97 -6.59 -24.73
CA LYS A 7 16.85 -5.44 -24.44
C LYS A 7 17.90 -5.24 -25.53
N GLU A 8 18.56 -6.31 -25.95
CA GLU A 8 19.54 -6.28 -27.04
C GLU A 8 18.93 -5.76 -28.34
N LYS A 9 17.74 -6.25 -28.71
CA LYS A 9 17.06 -5.81 -29.93
C LYS A 9 16.62 -4.35 -29.87
N LEU A 10 16.09 -3.90 -28.74
CA LEU A 10 15.68 -2.50 -28.54
C LEU A 10 16.86 -1.54 -28.67
N ALA A 11 18.06 -1.95 -28.25
CA ALA A 11 19.28 -1.14 -28.36
C ALA A 11 19.73 -0.90 -29.81
N HIS A 12 19.25 -1.70 -30.77
CA HIS A 12 19.54 -1.55 -32.19
C HIS A 12 18.47 -0.74 -32.95
N ILE A 13 17.41 -0.30 -32.28
CA ILE A 13 16.36 0.53 -32.88
C ILE A 13 16.77 2.00 -32.82
N GLU A 14 16.48 2.76 -33.87
CA GLU A 14 16.71 4.20 -33.89
C GLU A 14 15.89 4.93 -32.82
N ALA A 15 16.49 5.94 -32.20
CA ALA A 15 15.85 6.68 -31.11
C ALA A 15 14.53 7.33 -31.53
N ASP A 16 14.41 7.79 -32.78
CA ASP A 16 13.20 8.42 -33.32
C ASP A 16 12.05 7.42 -33.40
N THR A 17 12.32 6.21 -33.89
CA THR A 17 11.33 5.12 -33.94
C THR A 17 10.83 4.76 -32.54
N LEU A 18 11.72 4.72 -31.54
CA LEU A 18 11.31 4.46 -30.15
C LEU A 18 10.47 5.59 -29.58
N ARG A 19 10.80 6.86 -29.88
CA ARG A 19 10.04 8.02 -29.42
C ARG A 19 8.64 8.06 -30.03
N ASP A 20 8.52 7.80 -31.32
CA ASP A 20 7.24 7.74 -32.01
C ASP A 20 6.37 6.59 -31.45
N PHE A 21 6.97 5.42 -31.21
CA PHE A 21 6.27 4.32 -30.56
C PHE A 21 5.78 4.65 -29.14
N ILE A 22 6.58 5.34 -28.34
CA ILE A 22 6.16 5.79 -27.00
C ILE A 22 5.00 6.80 -27.12
N LEU A 23 5.04 7.69 -28.11
CA LEU A 23 3.94 8.63 -28.37
C LEU A 23 2.66 7.89 -28.78
N ASP A 24 2.76 6.89 -29.66
CA ASP A 24 1.63 6.04 -30.02
C ASP A 24 1.04 5.32 -28.81
N ILE A 25 1.91 4.83 -27.90
CA ILE A 25 1.46 4.24 -26.64
C ILE A 25 0.70 5.28 -25.79
N TYR A 26 1.25 6.48 -25.63
CA TYR A 26 0.61 7.55 -24.86
C TYR A 26 -0.80 7.89 -25.39
N LEU A 27 -0.96 7.89 -26.71
CA LEU A 27 -2.23 8.21 -27.36
C LEU A 27 -3.25 7.05 -27.28
N CYS A 28 -2.79 5.81 -27.31
CA CYS A 28 -3.68 4.64 -27.39
C CYS A 28 -4.00 4.00 -26.03
N TYR A 29 -3.13 4.18 -25.03
CA TYR A 29 -3.21 3.49 -23.74
C TYR A 29 -3.20 4.51 -22.59
N PRO A 30 -4.35 5.11 -22.25
CA PRO A 30 -4.45 6.14 -21.22
C PRO A 30 -3.96 5.66 -19.84
N GLU A 31 -4.01 4.36 -19.56
CA GLU A 31 -3.47 3.75 -18.34
C GLU A 31 -1.94 3.87 -18.21
N LEU A 32 -1.23 4.15 -19.31
CA LEU A 32 0.22 4.37 -19.32
C LEU A 32 0.61 5.85 -19.36
N SER A 33 -0.36 6.77 -19.53
CA SER A 33 -0.12 8.21 -19.65
C SER A 33 0.70 8.76 -18.48
N ASP A 34 0.24 8.50 -17.25
CA ASP A 34 0.94 8.92 -16.03
C ASP A 34 2.39 8.42 -16.00
N LYS A 35 2.65 7.18 -16.44
CA LYS A 35 3.99 6.56 -16.45
C LYS A 35 4.90 7.24 -17.46
N ILE A 36 4.39 7.48 -18.67
CA ILE A 36 5.14 8.16 -19.73
C ILE A 36 5.43 9.61 -19.35
N GLU A 37 4.46 10.32 -18.77
CA GLU A 37 4.67 11.68 -18.27
C GLU A 37 5.76 11.74 -17.19
N ALA A 38 5.76 10.79 -16.24
CA ALA A 38 6.82 10.70 -15.23
C ALA A 38 8.21 10.48 -15.85
N LEU A 39 8.33 9.69 -16.93
CA LEU A 39 9.60 9.49 -17.64
C LEU A 39 10.17 10.79 -18.23
N THR A 40 9.30 11.73 -18.63
CA THR A 40 9.77 13.04 -19.13
C THR A 40 10.36 13.92 -18.02
N LEU A 41 10.07 13.61 -16.76
CA LEU A 41 10.48 14.37 -15.58
C LEU A 41 11.72 13.80 -14.87
N VAL A 42 12.38 12.78 -15.45
CA VAL A 42 13.55 12.12 -14.83
C VAL A 42 14.71 13.09 -14.55
N ASN A 43 14.77 14.19 -15.30
CA ASN A 43 15.76 15.26 -15.10
C ASN A 43 15.25 16.42 -14.22
N ASP A 44 14.01 16.37 -13.75
CA ASP A 44 13.40 17.33 -12.81
C ASP A 44 12.89 16.58 -11.55
N PRO A 45 13.75 16.42 -10.53
CA PRO A 45 13.41 15.70 -9.30
C PRO A 45 12.18 16.26 -8.57
N ALA A 46 11.96 17.59 -8.61
CA ALA A 46 10.85 18.23 -7.92
C ALA A 46 9.52 17.94 -8.63
N ALA A 47 9.50 18.02 -9.96
CA ALA A 47 8.31 17.68 -10.74
C ALA A 47 7.97 16.19 -10.64
N LEU A 48 8.98 15.30 -10.74
CA LEU A 48 8.78 13.86 -10.56
C LEU A 48 8.23 13.54 -9.17
N SER A 49 8.79 14.15 -8.11
CA SER A 49 8.31 13.98 -6.74
C SER A 49 6.83 14.36 -6.60
N LYS A 50 6.39 15.45 -7.24
CA LYS A 50 4.98 15.85 -7.24
C LYS A 50 4.06 14.80 -7.89
N VAL A 51 4.50 14.19 -9.00
CA VAL A 51 3.73 13.12 -9.67
C VAL A 51 3.65 11.87 -8.80
N LEU A 52 4.78 11.40 -8.26
CA LEU A 52 4.81 10.22 -7.39
C LEU A 52 3.98 10.43 -6.12
N ARG A 53 4.03 11.63 -5.52
CA ARG A 53 3.19 11.98 -4.36
C ARG A 53 1.69 11.85 -4.68
N LYS A 54 1.25 12.25 -5.88
CA LYS A 54 -0.15 12.07 -6.30
C LYS A 54 -0.51 10.59 -6.42
N ARG A 55 0.37 9.77 -7.01
CA ARG A 55 0.16 8.32 -7.11
C ARG A 55 0.05 7.67 -5.73
N ILE A 56 0.96 7.97 -4.81
CA ILE A 56 0.93 7.49 -3.42
C ILE A 56 -0.38 7.90 -2.73
N ALA A 57 -0.82 9.15 -2.89
CA ALA A 57 -2.10 9.59 -2.35
C ALA A 57 -3.31 8.85 -2.96
N SER A 58 -3.22 8.45 -4.23
CA SER A 58 -4.24 7.62 -4.89
C SER A 58 -4.29 6.22 -4.28
N LEU A 59 -3.14 5.58 -4.07
CA LEU A 59 -3.03 4.26 -3.44
C LEU A 59 -3.73 4.22 -2.08
N LYS A 60 -3.46 5.23 -1.24
CA LYS A 60 -4.07 5.39 0.09
C LYS A 60 -5.59 5.59 0.06
N ARG A 61 -6.12 6.21 -1.01
CA ARG A 61 -7.56 6.47 -1.15
C ARG A 61 -8.33 5.31 -1.79
N GLY A 62 -7.62 4.38 -2.45
CA GLY A 62 -8.23 3.22 -3.09
C GLY A 62 -9.10 2.42 -2.12
N ARG A 63 -10.32 2.06 -2.54
CA ARG A 63 -11.27 1.28 -1.72
C ARG A 63 -11.64 -0.07 -2.32
N ARG A 64 -11.34 -0.29 -3.60
CA ARG A 64 -11.66 -1.53 -4.30
C ARG A 64 -10.84 -2.69 -3.72
N PHE A 65 -11.52 -3.78 -3.38
CA PHE A 65 -10.87 -5.03 -3.03
C PHE A 65 -10.20 -5.66 -4.26
N ILE A 66 -9.00 -6.18 -4.07
CA ILE A 66 -8.19 -6.81 -5.11
C ILE A 66 -8.07 -8.29 -4.77
N GLU A 67 -8.70 -9.12 -5.58
CA GLU A 67 -8.67 -10.57 -5.42
C GLU A 67 -7.28 -11.14 -5.74
N TYR A 68 -7.02 -12.35 -5.23
CA TYR A 68 -5.72 -13.03 -5.33
C TYR A 68 -5.11 -13.04 -6.74
N ARG A 69 -5.90 -13.30 -7.79
CA ARG A 69 -5.37 -13.32 -9.16
C ARG A 69 -4.89 -11.94 -9.63
N ALA A 70 -5.59 -10.89 -9.23
CA ALA A 70 -5.27 -9.51 -9.60
C ALA A 70 -4.19 -8.89 -8.70
N SER A 71 -3.87 -9.51 -7.55
CA SER A 71 -2.87 -8.98 -6.62
C SER A 71 -1.47 -8.96 -7.23
N PHE A 72 -1.13 -9.91 -8.09
CA PHE A 72 0.16 -9.95 -8.78
C PHE A 72 0.36 -8.78 -9.76
N ASP A 73 -0.65 -8.48 -10.58
CA ASP A 73 -0.59 -7.34 -11.49
C ASP A 73 -0.58 -6.02 -10.71
N PHE A 74 -1.37 -5.94 -9.65
CA PHE A 74 -1.36 -4.79 -8.75
C PHE A 74 0.00 -4.61 -8.06
N ALA A 75 0.66 -5.69 -7.61
CA ALA A 75 2.01 -5.63 -7.03
C ALA A 75 3.02 -5.08 -8.05
N ARG A 76 2.96 -5.53 -9.31
CA ARG A 76 3.82 -5.00 -10.38
C ARG A 76 3.59 -3.52 -10.65
N GLU A 77 2.34 -3.05 -10.58
CA GLU A 77 2.03 -1.63 -10.69
C GLU A 77 2.52 -0.84 -9.48
N LEU A 78 2.36 -1.41 -8.28
CA LEU A 78 2.78 -0.82 -7.03
C LEU A 78 4.31 -0.64 -6.97
N GLU A 79 5.06 -1.64 -7.43
CA GLU A 79 6.54 -1.68 -7.48
C GLU A 79 7.15 -0.55 -8.32
N VAL A 80 6.42 -0.02 -9.30
CA VAL A 80 6.90 1.12 -10.11
C VAL A 80 7.22 2.33 -9.23
N VAL A 81 6.48 2.56 -8.14
CA VAL A 81 6.71 3.72 -7.26
C VAL A 81 8.06 3.64 -6.53
N PRO A 82 8.36 2.60 -5.72
CA PRO A 82 9.68 2.49 -5.09
C PRO A 82 10.82 2.38 -6.11
N SER A 83 10.62 1.69 -7.25
CA SER A 83 11.61 1.61 -8.32
C SER A 83 11.96 2.97 -8.95
N ASP A 84 10.96 3.83 -9.23
CA ASP A 84 11.17 5.20 -9.74
C ASP A 84 11.90 6.06 -8.69
N ILE A 85 11.57 5.89 -7.41
CA ILE A 85 12.24 6.62 -6.32
C ILE A 85 13.71 6.20 -6.22
N GLU A 86 13.99 4.90 -6.22
CA GLU A 86 15.35 4.36 -6.10
C GLU A 86 16.22 4.76 -7.29
N SER A 87 15.73 4.52 -8.51
CA SER A 87 16.55 4.70 -9.73
C SER A 87 16.77 6.17 -10.10
N VAL A 88 15.85 7.07 -9.76
CA VAL A 88 15.91 8.48 -10.19
C VAL A 88 16.19 9.42 -9.02
N LEU A 89 15.37 9.35 -7.96
CA LEU A 89 15.38 10.37 -6.91
C LEU A 89 16.46 10.12 -5.87
N LEU A 90 16.73 8.88 -5.49
CA LEU A 90 17.66 8.55 -4.41
C LEU A 90 19.05 9.17 -4.61
N GLY A 91 19.60 9.09 -5.84
CA GLY A 91 20.91 9.65 -6.16
C GLY A 91 20.94 11.17 -6.39
N ARG A 92 19.78 11.81 -6.58
CA ARG A 92 19.68 13.24 -6.95
C ARG A 92 19.15 14.12 -5.82
N SER A 93 18.18 13.62 -5.07
CA SER A 93 17.55 14.28 -3.94
C SER A 93 17.11 13.23 -2.91
N PRO A 94 18.03 12.82 -2.00
CA PRO A 94 17.72 11.90 -0.92
C PRO A 94 16.57 12.36 -0.04
N GLU A 95 16.39 13.68 0.15
CA GLU A 95 15.28 14.27 0.91
C GLU A 95 13.92 13.98 0.27
N HIS A 96 13.79 14.19 -1.05
CA HIS A 96 12.55 13.88 -1.77
C HIS A 96 12.30 12.37 -1.82
N ALA A 97 13.36 11.57 -2.01
CA ALA A 97 13.25 10.12 -1.97
C ALA A 97 12.72 9.66 -0.59
N PHE A 98 13.29 10.18 0.50
CA PHE A 98 12.85 9.86 1.85
C PHE A 98 11.39 10.25 2.11
N ASP A 99 10.98 11.50 1.82
CA ASP A 99 9.58 11.94 2.00
C ASP A 99 8.60 11.05 1.23
N LEU A 100 8.94 10.63 0.01
CA LEU A 100 8.07 9.77 -0.79
C LEU A 100 8.00 8.34 -0.25
N VAL A 101 9.12 7.73 0.11
CA VAL A 101 9.12 6.37 0.64
C VAL A 101 8.44 6.31 2.00
N ASP A 102 8.66 7.30 2.86
CA ASP A 102 7.97 7.40 4.16
C ASP A 102 6.44 7.47 3.98
N ARG A 103 5.96 8.27 3.01
CA ARG A 103 4.54 8.32 2.64
C ARG A 103 4.04 7.02 2.03
N PHE A 104 4.87 6.35 1.23
CA PHE A 104 4.54 5.08 0.60
C PHE A 104 4.35 3.98 1.65
N LEU A 105 5.28 3.84 2.61
CA LEU A 105 5.15 2.90 3.73
C LEU A 105 3.90 3.18 4.54
N ALA A 106 3.55 4.45 4.76
CA ALA A 106 2.31 4.84 5.44
C ALA A 106 1.00 4.48 4.67
N THR A 107 1.10 3.86 3.49
CA THR A 107 -0.05 3.27 2.77
C THR A 107 -0.24 1.78 3.03
N ALA A 108 0.75 1.09 3.63
CA ALA A 108 0.79 -0.37 3.76
C ALA A 108 -0.50 -0.95 4.33
N GLU A 109 -0.89 -0.53 5.53
CA GLU A 109 -2.13 -0.97 6.18
C GLU A 109 -3.36 -0.81 5.27
N SER A 110 -3.53 0.38 4.67
CA SER A 110 -4.70 0.67 3.82
C SER A 110 -4.73 -0.17 2.54
N VAL A 111 -3.58 -0.55 2.01
CA VAL A 111 -3.44 -1.35 0.80
C VAL A 111 -3.60 -2.83 1.12
N LEU A 112 -2.91 -3.34 2.14
CA LEU A 112 -2.95 -4.75 2.53
C LEU A 112 -4.33 -5.15 3.04
N ASN A 113 -5.06 -4.25 3.70
CA ASN A 113 -6.46 -4.50 4.10
C ASN A 113 -7.42 -4.74 2.92
N ARG A 114 -7.05 -4.34 1.70
CA ARG A 114 -7.94 -4.43 0.53
C ARG A 114 -7.37 -5.32 -0.57
N VAL A 115 -6.35 -6.12 -0.28
CA VAL A 115 -5.76 -7.06 -1.24
C VAL A 115 -5.73 -8.45 -0.60
N ASP A 116 -6.16 -9.46 -1.35
CA ASP A 116 -5.81 -10.84 -1.03
C ASP A 116 -4.34 -11.09 -1.43
N ASP A 117 -3.45 -10.79 -0.49
CA ASP A 117 -2.01 -10.97 -0.64
C ASP A 117 -1.51 -12.28 -0.01
N SER A 118 -2.33 -13.34 -0.04
CA SER A 118 -1.92 -14.66 0.45
C SER A 118 -0.68 -15.21 -0.27
N GLY A 119 -0.35 -14.68 -1.47
CA GLY A 119 0.87 -14.99 -2.21
C GLY A 119 2.08 -14.12 -1.84
N GLY A 120 1.89 -13.08 -1.02
CA GLY A 120 2.94 -12.20 -0.50
C GLY A 120 3.55 -11.22 -1.50
N ALA A 121 2.99 -11.09 -2.71
CA ALA A 121 3.55 -10.28 -3.77
C ALA A 121 3.48 -8.78 -3.46
N VAL A 122 2.39 -8.31 -2.82
CA VAL A 122 2.24 -6.91 -2.41
C VAL A 122 3.10 -6.59 -1.19
N GLY A 123 3.13 -7.49 -0.21
CA GLY A 123 3.99 -7.38 0.96
C GLY A 123 5.47 -7.27 0.58
N GLU A 124 5.90 -8.00 -0.45
CA GLU A 124 7.28 -7.92 -0.94
C GLU A 124 7.67 -6.54 -1.47
N VAL A 125 6.75 -5.84 -2.14
CA VAL A 125 6.98 -4.45 -2.58
C VAL A 125 7.20 -3.52 -1.37
N TYR A 126 6.46 -3.73 -0.28
CA TYR A 126 6.67 -2.96 0.95
C TYR A 126 7.99 -3.29 1.64
N ARG A 127 8.38 -4.57 1.68
CA ARG A 127 9.70 -4.98 2.20
C ARG A 127 10.85 -4.36 1.39
N HIS A 128 10.73 -4.32 0.07
CA HIS A 128 11.66 -3.56 -0.77
C HIS A 128 11.69 -2.08 -0.37
N ALA A 129 10.53 -1.44 -0.23
CA ALA A 129 10.43 -0.04 0.18
C ALA A 129 11.05 0.24 1.56
N VAL A 130 11.08 -0.73 2.49
CA VAL A 130 11.76 -0.58 3.80
C VAL A 130 13.28 -0.45 3.64
N LEU A 131 13.90 -1.27 2.78
CA LEU A 131 15.34 -1.16 2.49
C LEU A 131 15.67 0.19 1.82
N LEU A 132 14.80 0.61 0.91
CA LEU A 132 14.90 1.92 0.27
C LEU A 132 14.73 3.06 1.29
N TRP A 133 13.81 2.93 2.25
CA TRP A 133 13.58 3.91 3.31
C TRP A 133 14.85 4.10 4.16
N LEU A 134 15.49 3.01 4.59
CA LEU A 134 16.74 3.06 5.36
C LEU A 134 17.87 3.75 4.59
N THR A 135 17.98 3.44 3.30
CA THR A 135 18.99 4.03 2.41
C THR A 135 18.73 5.52 2.17
N ALA A 136 17.48 5.89 1.90
CA ALA A 136 17.08 7.29 1.72
C ALA A 136 17.22 8.10 3.00
N ALA A 137 16.85 7.54 4.15
CA ALA A 137 17.03 8.16 5.47
C ALA A 137 18.51 8.47 5.74
N LYS A 138 19.41 7.55 5.39
CA LYS A 138 20.86 7.74 5.53
C LYS A 138 21.37 8.89 4.65
N GLY A 139 20.86 8.98 3.42
CA GLY A 139 21.23 10.04 2.48
C GLY A 139 20.65 11.42 2.83
N CYS A 140 19.45 11.45 3.41
CA CYS A 140 18.78 12.65 3.89
C CYS A 140 19.46 13.20 5.15
N ARG A 141 19.75 12.32 6.12
CA ARG A 141 20.40 12.56 7.42
C ARG A 141 20.11 13.94 8.03
N ASP A 142 18.83 14.28 8.16
CA ASP A 142 18.38 15.41 8.96
C ASP A 142 18.83 15.22 10.42
N ALA A 143 19.63 16.17 10.91
CA ALA A 143 20.19 16.14 12.25
C ALA A 143 19.13 16.31 13.36
N ASN A 144 17.93 16.75 13.01
CA ASN A 144 16.83 16.96 13.96
C ASN A 144 15.94 15.72 14.14
N VAL A 145 16.14 14.67 13.35
CA VAL A 145 15.35 13.44 13.45
C VAL A 145 16.02 12.48 14.43
N ASP A 146 15.28 12.08 15.46
CA ASP A 146 15.66 10.94 16.29
C ASP A 146 15.38 9.64 15.53
N TRP A 147 16.39 9.16 14.80
CA TRP A 147 16.29 7.95 14.00
C TRP A 147 16.10 6.67 14.83
N LEU A 148 16.55 6.66 16.09
CA LEU A 148 16.37 5.53 16.99
C LEU A 148 14.89 5.42 17.37
N GLU A 149 14.30 6.52 17.85
CA GLU A 149 12.88 6.58 18.17
C GLU A 149 12.00 6.36 16.94
N ARG A 150 12.41 6.89 15.77
CA ARG A 150 11.67 6.72 14.51
C ARG A 150 11.61 5.26 14.08
N ILE A 151 12.72 4.53 14.10
CA ILE A 151 12.75 3.09 13.78
C ILE A 151 11.90 2.31 14.77
N TYR A 152 12.04 2.60 16.06
CA TYR A 152 11.26 1.93 17.10
C TYR A 152 9.75 2.11 16.88
N LYS A 153 9.28 3.35 16.65
CA LYS A 153 7.86 3.62 16.40
C LYS A 153 7.33 2.92 15.15
N LEU A 154 8.14 2.81 14.09
CA LEU A 154 7.75 2.08 12.88
C LEU A 154 7.62 0.58 13.15
N ASP A 155 8.59 -0.02 13.84
CA ASP A 155 8.57 -1.43 14.23
C ASP A 155 7.33 -1.81 15.05
N GLN A 156 6.88 -0.91 15.94
CA GLN A 156 5.64 -1.11 16.73
C GLN A 156 4.35 -1.05 15.91
N GLN A 157 4.40 -0.67 14.62
CA GLN A 157 3.25 -0.53 13.73
C GLN A 157 3.20 -1.62 12.65
N ASP A 158 3.96 -2.72 12.81
CA ASP A 158 4.06 -3.77 11.80
C ASP A 158 2.95 -4.83 11.89
N ASP A 159 1.69 -4.41 11.74
CA ASP A 159 0.53 -5.31 11.82
C ASP A 159 0.52 -6.41 10.72
N TYR A 160 1.34 -6.25 9.66
CA TYR A 160 1.38 -7.15 8.50
C TYR A 160 2.74 -7.80 8.23
N GLY A 161 3.75 -7.62 9.08
CA GLY A 161 5.09 -8.19 8.87
C GLY A 161 5.81 -7.66 7.63
N VAL A 162 5.46 -6.45 7.17
CA VAL A 162 6.12 -5.81 6.03
C VAL A 162 7.32 -4.98 6.45
N LEU A 163 7.45 -4.68 7.74
CA LEU A 163 8.59 -4.01 8.34
C LEU A 163 9.61 -4.98 8.95
N ASP A 164 9.43 -6.29 8.79
CA ASP A 164 10.37 -7.34 9.22
C ASP A 164 11.83 -7.11 8.76
N LEU A 165 12.04 -6.41 7.63
CA LEU A 165 13.38 -6.06 7.14
C LEU A 165 13.98 -4.81 7.80
N LEU A 166 13.22 -4.06 8.61
CA LEU A 166 13.64 -2.80 9.21
C LEU A 166 14.75 -3.03 10.24
N LEU A 167 14.48 -3.83 11.29
CA LEU A 167 15.45 -4.08 12.35
C LEU A 167 16.72 -4.82 11.87
N PRO A 168 16.63 -5.88 11.06
CA PRO A 168 17.82 -6.59 10.57
C PRO A 168 18.74 -5.72 9.72
N ASN A 169 18.21 -4.68 9.08
CA ASN A 169 18.96 -3.77 8.21
C ASN A 169 19.16 -2.37 8.82
N ALA A 170 18.79 -2.16 10.08
CA ALA A 170 18.88 -0.85 10.74
C ALA A 170 20.32 -0.30 10.78
N ASN A 171 21.33 -1.16 10.67
CA ASN A 171 22.74 -0.81 10.53
C ASN A 171 23.06 0.03 9.27
N LEU A 172 22.16 0.06 8.27
CA LEU A 172 22.28 0.97 7.13
C LEU A 172 22.23 2.44 7.58
N LEU A 173 21.46 2.75 8.62
CA LEU A 173 21.19 4.09 9.13
C LEU A 173 21.84 4.37 10.49
N LEU A 174 21.68 3.43 11.43
CA LEU A 174 22.10 3.55 12.83
C LEU A 174 23.54 3.11 13.05
N THR A 175 24.19 3.70 14.04
CA THR A 175 25.51 3.26 14.50
C THR A 175 25.41 2.00 15.37
N SER A 176 26.54 1.31 15.56
CA SER A 176 26.58 0.12 16.44
C SER A 176 26.12 0.40 17.86
N ASP A 177 26.35 1.60 18.40
CA ASP A 177 25.90 1.96 19.74
C ASP A 177 24.40 2.26 19.78
N GLN A 178 23.84 2.89 18.74
CA GLN A 178 22.40 3.05 18.60
C GLN A 178 21.68 1.70 18.43
N LEU A 179 22.26 0.74 17.70
CA LEU A 179 21.70 -0.61 17.60
C LEU A 179 21.68 -1.34 18.94
N LYS A 180 22.73 -1.21 19.77
CA LYS A 180 22.74 -1.75 21.13
C LYS A 180 21.67 -1.08 22.01
N GLN A 181 21.49 0.23 21.87
CA GLN A 181 20.42 0.95 22.56
C GLN A 181 19.05 0.45 22.13
N LEU A 182 18.84 0.19 20.85
CA LEU A 182 17.58 -0.37 20.32
C LEU A 182 17.28 -1.74 20.92
N ALA A 183 18.27 -2.62 21.02
CA ALA A 183 18.15 -3.95 21.62
C ALA A 183 17.78 -3.93 23.11
N TRP A 184 18.11 -2.84 23.81
CA TRP A 184 17.83 -2.66 25.23
C TRP A 184 16.75 -1.58 25.49
N PHE A 185 16.11 -1.05 24.44
CA PHE A 185 15.29 0.14 24.54
C PHE A 185 14.15 -0.07 25.55
N PRO A 186 14.13 0.64 26.69
CA PRO A 186 13.22 0.36 27.79
C PRO A 186 11.79 0.88 27.58
N GLY A 187 11.46 1.47 26.42
CA GLY A 187 10.18 2.13 26.13
C GLY A 187 8.96 1.21 25.97
N GLY A 188 9.03 -0.06 26.39
CA GLY A 188 8.02 -1.08 26.14
C GLY A 188 7.52 -1.87 27.35
N LYS A 189 7.66 -1.37 28.60
CA LYS A 189 6.94 -1.92 29.76
C LYS A 189 6.44 -0.84 30.73
N ASN A 190 5.10 -0.83 30.89
CA ASN A 190 4.28 -0.38 32.02
C ASN A 190 3.73 1.07 32.04
N ASP A 191 2.71 1.35 31.20
CA ASP A 191 1.67 2.36 31.49
C ASP A 191 0.29 1.72 31.81
N SER A 192 0.26 0.43 32.16
CA SER A 192 -0.96 -0.27 32.61
C SER A 192 -0.98 -0.66 34.09
N GLU A 193 -0.01 -0.20 34.90
CA GLU A 193 -0.02 -0.34 36.36
C GLU A 193 -0.07 1.02 37.06
N GLU A 194 -1.04 1.88 36.69
CA GLU A 194 -1.39 3.02 37.56
C GLU A 194 -2.89 3.32 37.54
N LYS A 195 -3.73 2.30 37.71
CA LYS A 195 -5.11 2.45 38.21
C LYS A 195 -5.50 1.26 39.06
N MET A 196 -5.08 1.24 40.32
CA MET A 196 -5.89 0.78 41.46
C MET A 196 -5.14 0.96 42.78
N VAL A 197 -5.14 2.19 43.28
CA VAL A 197 -5.21 2.40 44.73
C VAL A 197 -6.30 3.44 44.96
N THR A 198 -7.49 2.97 45.34
CA THR A 198 -8.40 3.78 46.16
C THR A 198 -8.72 2.98 47.42
N PRO A 199 -8.68 3.61 48.60
CA PRO A 199 -8.91 2.93 49.87
C PRO A 199 -10.41 2.74 50.09
N LEU A 200 -10.78 1.53 50.50
CA LEU A 200 -12.02 1.16 51.22
C LEU A 200 -13.34 1.84 50.76
N GLY A 201 -14.22 1.07 50.12
CA GLY A 201 -15.62 1.47 50.02
C GLY A 201 -16.53 0.55 49.20
N ILE A 202 -17.18 -0.38 49.91
CA ILE A 202 -18.53 -0.91 49.65
C ILE A 202 -18.63 -2.22 48.82
N HIS A 203 -19.03 -3.28 49.53
CA HIS A 203 -19.64 -4.51 49.03
C HIS A 203 -20.93 -4.24 48.24
N ARG A 204 -21.11 -4.93 47.10
CA ARG A 204 -22.37 -5.64 46.84
C ARG A 204 -22.18 -6.78 45.85
N THR A 205 -22.49 -7.98 46.33
CA THR A 205 -22.69 -9.20 45.57
C THR A 205 -23.92 -9.08 44.67
N CYS A 206 -23.78 -9.45 43.40
CA CYS A 206 -24.90 -9.85 42.55
C CYS A 206 -24.65 -11.28 42.04
N LEU A 207 -25.46 -12.18 42.57
CA LEU A 207 -25.67 -13.56 42.13
C LEU A 207 -26.59 -13.59 40.91
N SER A 208 -26.22 -14.37 39.88
CA SER A 208 -27.08 -15.14 38.95
C SER A 208 -26.23 -15.54 37.71
N SER A 209 -25.60 -16.72 37.61
CA SER A 209 -26.15 -18.08 37.28
C SER A 209 -26.84 -18.17 35.91
N PRO A 210 -26.89 -19.31 35.17
CA PRO A 210 -26.00 -20.50 35.07
C PRO A 210 -25.66 -20.83 33.59
N TYR A 211 -24.60 -21.59 33.28
CA TYR A 211 -24.56 -22.58 32.17
C TYR A 211 -23.22 -23.34 32.23
N CYS A 212 -23.15 -24.31 33.13
CA CYS A 212 -22.20 -25.42 33.07
C CYS A 212 -22.99 -26.73 33.15
N SER A 213 -23.06 -27.43 32.02
CA SER A 213 -23.32 -28.87 31.88
C SER A 213 -23.06 -29.12 30.39
N GLY A 214 -21.91 -29.68 29.99
CA GLY A 214 -21.59 -31.11 30.09
C GLY A 214 -22.58 -31.88 29.22
N GLY A 215 -22.26 -32.58 28.15
CA GLY A 215 -21.03 -33.15 27.58
C GLY A 215 -21.50 -34.28 26.63
N SER A 216 -20.56 -34.87 25.88
CA SER A 216 -20.66 -36.09 25.06
C SER A 216 -20.68 -35.90 23.53
N ALA A 217 -19.54 -36.21 22.91
CA ALA A 217 -19.36 -36.75 21.57
C ALA A 217 -19.80 -38.26 21.56
N PRO A 218 -19.79 -39.05 20.45
CA PRO A 218 -19.08 -38.83 19.18
C PRO A 218 -19.80 -39.27 17.88
N ASP A 219 -19.06 -39.10 16.77
CA ASP A 219 -19.03 -39.82 15.48
C ASP A 219 -20.33 -40.13 14.72
N GLU A 220 -20.44 -39.60 13.49
CA GLU A 220 -20.75 -40.38 12.26
C GLU A 220 -20.66 -39.49 11.00
N GLU A 221 -19.72 -39.83 10.09
CA GLU A 221 -19.85 -39.52 8.66
C GLU A 221 -21.03 -40.30 8.07
N PRO A 222 -21.71 -39.76 7.05
CA PRO A 222 -21.75 -40.55 5.83
C PRO A 222 -21.52 -39.75 4.54
N THR A 223 -20.76 -40.42 3.69
CA THR A 223 -20.68 -40.35 2.24
C THR A 223 -21.97 -39.96 1.51
N GLY A 224 -21.83 -39.17 0.44
CA GLY A 224 -22.46 -39.52 -0.84
C GLY A 224 -23.47 -38.55 -1.47
N LYS A 225 -23.05 -38.06 -2.64
CA LYS A 225 -23.83 -37.92 -3.90
C LYS A 225 -24.77 -36.72 -4.10
N SER A 226 -24.36 -35.92 -5.10
CA SER A 226 -25.13 -35.44 -6.26
C SER A 226 -26.51 -34.80 -6.03
N GLY A 227 -26.59 -33.50 -6.29
CA GLY A 227 -27.85 -32.79 -6.46
C GLY A 227 -27.70 -31.66 -7.48
N ASN A 228 -28.06 -31.96 -8.71
CA ASN A 228 -28.18 -31.05 -9.84
C ASN A 228 -29.48 -30.23 -9.67
N TYR A 229 -29.40 -28.90 -9.63
CA TYR A 229 -30.50 -27.97 -9.92
C TYR A 229 -29.87 -26.84 -10.73
N GLY A 230 -30.23 -26.58 -11.99
CA GLY A 230 -31.58 -26.59 -12.54
C GLY A 230 -32.04 -25.14 -12.67
N ALA A 231 -31.74 -24.56 -13.83
CA ALA A 231 -32.08 -23.20 -14.21
C ALA A 231 -33.60 -22.95 -14.28
N CYS A 232 -34.03 -21.79 -13.77
CA CYS A 232 -35.26 -21.06 -14.14
C CYS A 232 -35.18 -19.69 -13.43
N GLY A 233 -35.53 -18.56 -14.00
CA GLY A 233 -36.17 -18.27 -15.26
C GLY A 233 -36.15 -16.76 -15.49
N GLN A 234 -36.25 -16.40 -16.76
CA GLN A 234 -36.40 -15.05 -17.27
C GLN A 234 -37.74 -14.43 -16.84
N GLY A 235 -37.77 -13.10 -16.75
CA GLY A 235 -38.93 -12.32 -17.17
C GLY A 235 -39.51 -11.36 -16.14
N ALA A 236 -39.24 -10.07 -16.32
CA ALA A 236 -40.24 -9.01 -16.17
C ALA A 236 -39.80 -7.75 -16.93
N ARG A 237 -40.46 -7.50 -18.07
CA ARG A 237 -40.56 -6.18 -18.71
C ARG A 237 -41.64 -5.39 -17.96
N HIS A 238 -41.46 -4.08 -17.76
CA HIS A 238 -42.38 -3.05 -18.29
C HIS A 238 -42.02 -1.61 -17.86
N ARG A 239 -42.05 -0.72 -18.87
CA ARG A 239 -42.46 0.71 -18.89
C ARG A 239 -41.60 1.67 -18.03
N GLY A 240 -41.00 2.73 -18.56
CA GLY A 240 -41.44 3.63 -19.62
C GLY A 240 -41.87 4.96 -18.99
N ALA A 241 -40.95 5.91 -18.87
CA ALA A 241 -41.22 7.32 -18.63
C ALA A 241 -40.02 8.15 -19.15
N GLU A 242 -40.30 8.94 -20.19
CA GLU A 242 -39.41 9.93 -20.82
C GLU A 242 -39.30 11.23 -19.97
N PRO A 243 -38.33 12.12 -20.29
CA PRO A 243 -37.84 13.15 -19.38
C PRO A 243 -38.67 14.44 -19.43
N ALA A 244 -38.63 15.19 -18.32
CA ALA A 244 -39.16 16.54 -18.25
C ALA A 244 -38.13 17.55 -18.77
N ASP A 245 -38.48 18.18 -19.89
CA ASP A 245 -37.93 19.43 -20.40
C ASP A 245 -38.15 20.57 -19.39
N CYS A 246 -37.11 21.38 -19.15
CA CYS A 246 -37.23 22.73 -18.63
C CYS A 246 -36.27 23.62 -19.41
N SER A 247 -36.80 24.19 -20.49
CA SER A 247 -36.20 25.24 -21.28
C SER A 247 -36.96 26.56 -21.04
N ALA A 248 -36.27 27.51 -20.42
CA ALA A 248 -36.52 28.96 -20.47
C ALA A 248 -35.19 29.60 -20.05
N GLY A 249 -34.59 30.56 -20.72
CA GLY A 249 -35.01 31.44 -21.79
C GLY A 249 -34.12 32.68 -21.70
N SER A 250 -33.33 32.90 -22.75
CA SER A 250 -32.84 34.19 -23.29
C SER A 250 -32.75 35.44 -22.40
N GLY A 251 -31.54 36.04 -22.36
CA GLY A 251 -31.32 37.42 -21.94
C GLY A 251 -29.93 37.96 -22.28
N VAL A 252 -29.70 38.31 -23.54
CA VAL A 252 -28.54 39.10 -24.02
C VAL A 252 -28.66 40.55 -23.53
N ARG A 253 -27.55 41.18 -23.10
CA ARG A 253 -27.14 42.54 -23.53
C ARG A 253 -25.73 42.93 -23.09
N TYR A 254 -25.11 43.65 -24.02
CA TYR A 254 -23.83 44.34 -24.04
C TYR A 254 -23.62 45.33 -22.88
N ASP A 255 -22.39 45.45 -22.37
CA ASP A 255 -21.39 46.45 -22.80
C ASP A 255 -19.96 45.97 -22.43
#